data_AF-A0A9P1AU00-F1
#
_entry.id   AF-A0A9P1AU00-F1
#
_cell.length_a   1.000
_cell.length_b   1.000
_cell.length_c   1.000
_cell.angle_alpha   90.00
_cell.angle_beta   90.00
_cell.angle_gamma   90.00
#
_symmetry.space_group_name_H-M   'P 1'
#
loop_
_entity.id
_entity.type
_entity.pdbx_description
1 polymer ?
#
loop_
_entity_poly.entity_id
_entity_poly.type
_entity_poly.pdbx_seq_one_letter_code
_entity_poly.pdbx_strand_id
1 'polypeptide(L)'
;MSHTILLLQPTDNIESRSWSDYETTNDCLDGICKVYEEYLKKKTPAKSTITYDITNLFEFVDDLKDLSMLVFDTNTFTYVPRNKQFVKESIFKLMQGRLNEQQ
;
A
#
# COMPACT_ATOMS: atom_id res chain seq x y z
N MET A 1 -5.87 16.28 -1.36
CA MET A 1 -5.29 15.42 -2.42
C MET A 1 -3.81 15.73 -2.46
N SER A 2 -2.98 14.76 -2.11
CA SER A 2 -1.51 14.92 -2.07
C SER A 2 -0.90 13.88 -2.97
N HIS A 3 -0.13 14.32 -3.97
CA HIS A 3 0.65 13.43 -4.81
C HIS A 3 1.55 12.56 -3.93
N THR A 4 1.61 11.28 -4.24
CA THR A 4 2.29 10.30 -3.39
C THR A 4 3.13 9.37 -4.24
N ILE A 5 4.41 9.24 -3.87
CA ILE A 5 5.34 8.29 -4.50
C ILE A 5 5.50 7.11 -3.56
N LEU A 6 5.30 5.91 -4.08
CA LEU A 6 5.52 4.63 -3.41
C LEU A 6 6.90 4.10 -3.77
N LEU A 7 7.66 3.71 -2.75
CA LEU A 7 8.92 2.98 -2.88
C LEU A 7 8.73 1.59 -2.28
N LEU A 8 9.01 0.56 -3.06
CA LEU A 8 8.76 -0.83 -2.69
C LEU A 8 10.02 -1.67 -2.93
N GLN A 9 10.40 -2.47 -1.94
CA GLN A 9 11.40 -3.51 -2.08
C GLN A 9 10.84 -4.82 -1.47
N PRO A 10 10.39 -5.77 -2.31
CA PRO A 10 9.78 -7.00 -1.80
C PRO A 10 10.76 -7.95 -1.11
N THR A 11 12.02 -8.01 -1.56
CA THR A 11 13.02 -8.98 -1.08
C THR A 11 14.36 -8.30 -0.80
N ASP A 12 15.32 -9.01 -0.19
CA ASP A 12 16.69 -8.50 -0.02
C ASP A 12 17.42 -8.23 -1.35
N ASN A 13 16.95 -8.77 -2.47
CA ASN A 13 17.53 -8.48 -3.78
C ASN A 13 17.31 -7.00 -4.13
N ILE A 14 18.41 -6.27 -4.35
CA ILE A 14 18.40 -4.86 -4.71
C ILE A 14 17.68 -4.58 -6.05
N GLU A 15 17.71 -5.54 -6.98
CA GLU A 15 17.04 -5.44 -8.27
C GLU A 15 15.50 -5.55 -8.14
N SER A 16 15.01 -5.99 -6.97
CA SER A 16 13.57 -6.03 -6.70
C SER A 16 12.97 -4.67 -6.35
N ARG A 17 13.81 -3.62 -6.21
CA ARG A 17 13.35 -2.25 -5.92
C ARG A 17 12.54 -1.71 -7.09
N SER A 18 11.35 -1.22 -6.78
CA SER A 18 10.50 -0.51 -7.71
C SER A 18 9.91 0.73 -7.06
N TRP A 19 9.45 1.64 -7.91
CA TRP A 19 8.71 2.82 -7.47
C TRP A 19 7.50 3.05 -8.37
N SER A 20 6.50 3.73 -7.85
CA SER A 20 5.29 4.12 -8.59
C SER A 20 4.75 5.40 -7.98
N ASP A 21 4.16 6.26 -8.79
CA ASP A 21 3.56 7.51 -8.32
C ASP A 21 2.04 7.52 -8.50
N TYR A 22 1.37 8.32 -7.68
CA TYR A 22 -0.08 8.39 -7.59
C TYR A 22 -0.51 9.84 -7.38
N GLU A 23 -1.64 10.22 -7.98
CA GLU A 23 -2.21 11.57 -7.84
C GLU A 23 -2.67 11.86 -6.41
N THR A 24 -3.13 10.83 -5.69
CA THR A 24 -3.55 10.95 -4.29
C THR A 24 -2.96 9.85 -3.42
N THR A 25 -2.87 10.13 -2.11
CA THR A 25 -2.48 9.14 -1.11
C THR A 25 -3.43 7.95 -1.08
N ASN A 26 -4.73 8.15 -1.30
CA ASN A 26 -5.70 7.05 -1.32
C ASN A 26 -5.46 6.11 -2.50
N ASP A 27 -5.17 6.64 -3.69
CA ASP A 27 -4.85 5.83 -4.87
C ASP A 27 -3.56 5.00 -4.64
N CYS A 28 -2.59 5.58 -3.93
CA CYS A 28 -1.38 4.86 -3.53
C CYS A 28 -1.70 3.70 -2.57
N LEU A 29 -2.57 3.91 -1.59
CA LEU A 29 -3.00 2.85 -0.66
C LEU A 29 -3.75 1.73 -1.39
N ASP A 30 -4.62 2.08 -2.34
CA ASP A 30 -5.27 1.10 -3.21
C ASP A 30 -4.28 0.35 -4.10
N GLY A 31 -3.22 1.03 -4.56
CA GLY A 31 -2.09 0.41 -5.26
C GLY A 31 -1.41 -0.67 -4.43
N ILE A 32 -1.18 -0.43 -3.14
CA ILE A 32 -0.60 -1.42 -2.22
C ILE A 32 -1.51 -2.64 -2.06
N CYS A 33 -2.83 -2.42 -1.90
CA CYS A 33 -3.82 -3.50 -1.87
C CYS A 33 -3.79 -4.34 -3.15
N LYS A 34 -3.70 -3.70 -4.33
CA LYS A 34 -3.61 -4.40 -5.62
C LYS A 34 -2.34 -5.24 -5.74
N VAL A 35 -1.19 -4.73 -5.30
CA VAL A 35 0.07 -5.49 -5.29
C VAL A 35 -0.08 -6.76 -4.45
N TYR A 36 -0.73 -6.66 -3.28
CA TYR A 36 -1.00 -7.81 -2.44
C TYR A 36 -1.99 -8.80 -3.08
N GLU A 37 -3.03 -8.30 -3.73
CA GLU A 37 -3.99 -9.12 -4.48
C GLU A 37 -3.33 -9.89 -5.63
N GLU A 38 -2.42 -9.25 -6.38
CA GLU A 38 -1.64 -9.93 -7.41
C GLU A 38 -0.72 -10.99 -6.83
N TYR A 39 -0.11 -10.73 -5.67
CA TYR A 39 0.66 -11.72 -4.93
C TYR A 39 -0.21 -12.94 -4.55
N LEU A 40 -1.42 -12.71 -4.03
CA LEU A 40 -2.36 -13.78 -3.69
C LEU A 40 -2.83 -14.58 -4.91
N LYS A 41 -3.13 -13.91 -6.03
CA LYS A 41 -3.50 -14.57 -7.32
C LYS A 41 -2.41 -15.52 -7.80
N LYS A 42 -1.14 -15.09 -7.74
CA LYS A 42 0.00 -15.93 -8.15
C LYS A 42 0.15 -17.17 -7.26
N LYS A 43 -0.15 -17.04 -5.96
CA LYS A 43 -0.09 -18.15 -4.98
C LYS A 43 -1.26 -19.11 -5.08
N THR A 44 -2.45 -18.66 -5.50
CA THR A 44 -3.65 -19.49 -5.61
C THR A 44 -4.41 -19.21 -6.92
N PRO A 45 -3.87 -19.65 -8.08
CA PRO A 45 -4.43 -19.35 -9.39
C PRO A 45 -5.81 -20.00 -9.63
N ALA A 46 -6.21 -20.98 -8.82
CA ALA A 46 -7.50 -21.68 -8.96
C ALA A 46 -8.70 -20.92 -8.38
N LYS A 47 -8.49 -19.87 -7.57
CA LYS A 47 -9.59 -19.08 -6.98
C LYS A 47 -9.96 -17.91 -7.89
N SER A 48 -11.22 -17.86 -8.32
CA SER A 48 -11.76 -16.77 -9.14
C SER A 48 -11.94 -15.46 -8.37
N THR A 49 -12.15 -15.54 -7.06
CA THR A 49 -12.34 -14.39 -6.16
C THR A 49 -11.29 -14.41 -5.06
N ILE A 50 -10.59 -13.29 -4.87
CA ILE A 50 -9.66 -13.11 -3.76
C ILE A 50 -10.43 -12.55 -2.57
N THR A 51 -10.32 -13.21 -1.43
CA THR A 51 -10.75 -12.67 -0.13
C THR A 51 -9.57 -12.76 0.83
N TYR A 52 -9.34 -11.69 1.60
CA TYR A 52 -8.31 -11.63 2.63
C TYR A 52 -8.76 -10.74 3.77
N ASP A 53 -8.26 -11.02 4.96
CA ASP A 53 -8.41 -10.15 6.13
C ASP A 53 -7.32 -9.07 6.14
N ILE A 54 -7.60 -7.95 6.78
CA ILE A 54 -6.65 -6.84 6.96
C ILE A 54 -5.38 -7.30 7.68
N THR A 55 -5.49 -8.28 8.59
CA THR A 55 -4.36 -8.89 9.28
C THR A 55 -3.37 -9.50 8.29
N ASN A 56 -3.86 -10.22 7.28
CA ASN A 56 -3.00 -10.85 6.26
C ASN A 56 -2.28 -9.79 5.40
N LEU A 57 -2.93 -8.65 5.12
CA LEU A 57 -2.31 -7.54 4.40
C LEU A 57 -1.22 -6.87 5.25
N PHE A 58 -1.43 -6.75 6.56
CA PHE A 58 -0.42 -6.20 7.47
C PHE A 58 0.80 -7.11 7.59
N GLU A 59 0.59 -8.42 7.71
CA GLU A 59 1.67 -9.41 7.67
C GLU A 59 2.47 -9.30 6.36
N PHE A 60 1.79 -9.19 5.21
CA PHE A 60 2.45 -8.96 3.93
C PHE A 60 3.30 -7.68 3.93
N VAL A 61 2.78 -6.56 4.44
CA VAL A 61 3.53 -5.29 4.53
C VAL A 61 4.75 -5.43 5.43
N ASP A 62 4.62 -6.15 6.55
CA ASP A 62 5.71 -6.40 7.49
C ASP A 62 6.80 -7.27 6.88
N ASP A 63 6.43 -8.29 6.09
CA ASP A 63 7.34 -9.21 5.39
C ASP A 63 8.15 -8.57 4.26
N LEU A 64 7.69 -7.45 3.68
CA LEU A 64 8.47 -6.74 2.65
C LEU A 64 9.85 -6.36 3.19
N LYS A 65 10.89 -6.31 2.35
CA LYS A 65 12.18 -5.80 2.82
C LYS A 65 12.11 -4.32 3.18
N ASP A 66 11.51 -3.53 2.31
CA ASP A 66 11.30 -2.10 2.52
C ASP A 66 10.01 -1.64 1.84
N LEU A 67 9.34 -0.69 2.47
CA LEU A 67 8.16 -0.02 1.95
C LEU A 67 8.08 1.36 2.57
N SER A 68 8.11 2.37 1.72
CA SER A 68 8.03 3.77 2.13
C SER A 68 7.14 4.54 1.16
N MET A 69 6.41 5.53 1.69
CA MET A 69 5.64 6.48 0.90
C MET A 69 6.22 7.87 1.08
N LEU A 70 6.34 8.62 0.00
CA LEU A 70 6.67 10.03 0.00
C LEU A 70 5.39 10.80 -0.32
N VAL A 71 4.83 11.48 0.68
CA VAL A 71 3.57 12.23 0.52
C VAL A 71 3.89 13.71 0.35
N PHE A 72 3.39 14.32 -0.72
CA PHE A 72 3.58 15.74 -0.98
C PHE A 72 2.81 16.59 0.03
N ASP A 73 3.54 17.44 0.76
CA ASP A 73 2.97 18.46 1.63
C ASP A 73 2.90 19.80 0.89
N THR A 74 1.69 20.26 0.65
CA THR A 74 1.41 21.50 -0.07
C THR A 74 1.79 22.76 0.70
N ASN A 75 1.99 22.67 2.03
CA ASN A 75 2.36 23.83 2.85
C ASN A 75 3.86 24.13 2.76
N THR A 76 4.67 23.07 2.80
CA THR A 76 6.14 23.17 2.74
C THR A 76 6.68 22.97 1.33
N PHE A 77 5.86 22.51 0.37
CA PHE A 77 6.26 22.10 -0.97
C PHE A 77 7.35 21.01 -0.95
N THR A 78 7.28 20.11 0.02
CA THR A 78 8.25 19.00 0.18
C THR A 78 7.55 17.65 0.22
N TYR A 79 8.32 16.59 -0.03
CA TYR A 79 7.85 15.23 0.18
C TYR A 79 8.21 14.79 1.59
N VAL A 80 7.19 14.41 2.36
CA VAL A 80 7.39 13.91 3.72
C VAL A 80 7.41 12.38 3.68
N PRO A 81 8.49 11.73 4.13
CA PRO A 81 8.57 10.28 4.14
C PRO A 81 7.62 9.69 5.20
N ARG A 82 7.10 8.51 4.87
CA ARG A 82 6.19 7.72 5.68
C ARG A 82 6.65 6.26 5.62
N ASN A 83 6.72 5.65 6.79
CA ASN A 83 7.16 4.27 6.97
C ASN A 83 5.99 3.29 6.86
N LYS A 84 6.31 2.00 6.90
CA LYS A 84 5.34 0.89 6.96
C LYS A 84 4.23 1.06 7.99
N GLN A 85 4.55 1.55 9.18
CA GLN A 85 3.56 1.73 10.25
C GLN A 85 2.49 2.73 9.84
N PHE A 86 2.90 3.87 9.26
CA PHE A 86 1.95 4.84 8.71
C PHE A 86 1.11 4.25 7.58
N VAL A 87 1.70 3.41 6.71
CA VAL A 87 0.96 2.71 5.65
C VAL A 87 -0.15 1.85 6.24
N LYS A 88 0.16 0.99 7.21
CA LYS A 88 -0.82 0.10 7.86
C LYS A 88 -1.98 0.89 8.49
N GLU A 89 -1.67 1.96 9.23
CA GLU A 89 -2.68 2.83 9.83
C GLU A 89 -3.54 3.55 8.78
N SER A 90 -2.94 3.96 7.67
CA SER A 90 -3.65 4.65 6.58
C SER A 90 -4.58 3.70 5.84
N ILE A 91 -4.16 2.46 5.60
CA ILE A 91 -5.00 1.40 5.03
C ILE A 91 -6.18 1.09 5.96
N PHE A 92 -5.93 0.98 7.27
CA PHE A 92 -7.00 0.75 8.25
C PHE A 92 -8.08 1.83 8.18
N LYS A 93 -7.67 3.10 8.18
CA LYS A 93 -8.59 4.24 8.07
C LYS A 93 -9.35 4.24 6.75
N LEU A 94 -8.69 3.90 5.64
CA LEU A 94 -9.32 3.80 4.33
C LEU A 94 -10.43 2.72 4.33
N MET A 95 -10.14 1.53 4.84
CA MET A 95 -11.11 0.44 4.92
C MET A 95 -12.28 0.77 5.87
N GLN A 96 -11.98 1.37 7.02
CA GLN A 96 -13.02 1.80 7.96
C GLN A 96 -13.95 2.87 7.36
N GLY A 97 -13.39 3.82 6.60
CA GLY A 97 -14.18 4.83 5.87
C GLY A 97 -15.15 4.20 4.88
N ARG A 98 -14.69 3.21 4.10
CA ARG A 98 -15.52 2.48 3.12
C ARG A 98 -16.67 1.72 3.77
N LEU A 99 -16.46 1.13 4.94
CA LEU A 99 -17.51 0.43 5.69
C LEU A 99 -18.60 1.38 6.18
N ASN A 100 -18.20 2.57 6.63
CA ASN A 100 -19.13 3.58 7.15
C ASN A 100 -19.97 4.25 6.04
N GLU A 101 -19.45 4.36 4.82
CA GLU A 101 -20.18 4.92 3.67
C GLU A 101 -21.26 3.97 3.11
N GLN A 102 -21.27 2.70 3.53
CA GLN A 102 -22.25 1.69 3.12
C GLN A 102 -23.42 1.51 4.11
N GLN A 103 -23.47 2.31 5.18
CA GLN A 103 -24.56 2.38 6.16
C GLN A 103 -25.41 3.64 5.97
#